data_AF-A0A2T7SRB8-F1
#
_entry.id   AF-A0A2T7SRB8-F1
#
_cell.length_a   1.000
_cell.length_b   1.000
_cell.length_c   1.000
_cell.angle_alpha   90.00
_cell.angle_beta   90.00
_cell.angle_gamma   90.00
#
_symmetry.space_group_name_H-M   'P 1'
#
loop_
_entity.id
_entity.type
_entity.pdbx_description
1 polymer ?
#
loop_
_entity_poly.entity_id
_entity_poly.type
_entity_poly.pdbx_seq_one_letter_code
_entity_poly.pdbx_strand_id
1 'polypeptide(L)'
;MQKIKRFAATLLCASLIPLSAAYAQGMSKDELKTHKARISEEYKADKKACHAHTGNAKDICEQEAKGKEKVAHAEMTHQHSGKAADRNHVMVTQAKAAYAVAKERCEDLAGKAKDVCVKEAKAVEKKALADIGMGQHMGQVKNKDASEKLEADYKVALEKCNALAGDPKTNCVAAAKVTFGKN
;
A
#
# COMPACT_ATOMS: atom_id res chain seq x y z
N MET A 1 -16.64 32.95 -36.03
CA MET A 1 -17.82 32.84 -36.92
C MET A 1 -17.95 31.39 -37.37
N GLN A 2 -18.79 30.62 -36.68
CA GLN A 2 -19.15 29.23 -37.03
C GLN A 2 -20.05 29.23 -38.27
N LYS A 3 -19.77 28.35 -39.24
CA LYS A 3 -20.75 27.99 -40.28
C LYS A 3 -21.22 26.56 -40.02
N ILE A 4 -22.38 26.49 -39.38
CA ILE A 4 -23.19 25.30 -39.23
C ILE A 4 -23.82 24.99 -40.60
N LYS A 5 -23.64 23.78 -41.13
CA LYS A 5 -24.55 23.18 -42.10
C LYS A 5 -25.06 21.88 -41.49
N ARG A 6 -26.37 21.83 -41.22
CA ARG A 6 -27.05 20.65 -40.71
C ARG A 6 -27.78 19.92 -41.85
N PHE A 7 -27.87 18.62 -41.64
CA PHE A 7 -28.87 17.65 -42.13
C PHE A 7 -28.68 17.01 -43.51
N ALA A 8 -28.29 15.73 -43.47
CA ALA A 8 -29.14 14.67 -44.00
C ALA A 8 -29.10 13.50 -43.01
N ALA A 9 -30.22 13.23 -42.36
CA ALA A 9 -30.44 12.06 -41.53
C ALA A 9 -30.71 10.86 -42.46
N THR A 10 -29.91 9.81 -42.35
CA THR A 10 -30.24 8.49 -42.89
C THR A 10 -30.23 7.48 -41.76
N LEU A 11 -31.44 7.10 -41.37
CA LEU A 11 -31.78 5.97 -40.53
C LEU A 11 -31.57 4.69 -41.37
N LEU A 12 -30.72 3.77 -40.92
CA LEU A 12 -30.70 2.38 -41.39
C LEU A 12 -30.58 1.43 -40.20
N CYS A 13 -31.45 0.43 -40.18
CA CYS A 13 -31.81 -0.44 -39.08
C CYS A 13 -30.69 -1.36 -38.57
N ALA A 14 -30.70 -1.54 -37.24
CA ALA A 14 -30.48 -2.78 -36.48
C ALA A 14 -29.58 -3.88 -37.09
N SER A 15 -28.37 -3.97 -36.58
CA SER A 15 -27.81 -5.24 -36.13
C SER A 15 -27.32 -5.07 -34.69
N LEU A 16 -28.23 -5.27 -33.74
CA LEU A 16 -27.86 -5.65 -32.38
C LEU A 16 -27.17 -7.01 -32.48
N ILE A 17 -25.84 -6.97 -32.64
CA ILE A 17 -25.02 -8.13 -32.30
C ILE A 17 -25.31 -8.37 -30.83
N PRO A 18 -25.84 -9.54 -30.41
CA PRO A 18 -25.89 -9.85 -29.00
C PRO A 18 -24.43 -9.80 -28.53
N LEU A 19 -24.09 -8.83 -27.68
CA LEU A 19 -22.91 -8.94 -26.84
C LEU A 19 -23.17 -10.19 -25.99
N SER A 20 -22.77 -11.34 -26.52
CA SER A 20 -22.63 -12.56 -25.77
C SER A 20 -21.84 -12.19 -24.52
N ALA A 21 -22.43 -12.45 -23.36
CA ALA A 21 -21.79 -12.35 -22.06
C ALA A 21 -20.59 -13.30 -22.04
N ALA A 22 -19.45 -12.82 -22.54
CA ALA A 22 -18.25 -13.61 -22.71
C ALA A 22 -17.07 -12.90 -22.07
N TYR A 23 -17.16 -12.56 -20.78
CA TYR A 23 -15.97 -12.19 -20.00
C TYR A 23 -16.09 -12.68 -18.56
N ALA A 24 -16.01 -14.00 -18.41
CA ALA A 24 -15.52 -14.66 -17.21
C ALA A 24 -14.77 -15.94 -17.60
N GLN A 25 -13.89 -15.86 -18.59
CA GLN A 25 -12.88 -16.89 -18.81
C GLN A 25 -11.74 -16.55 -17.83
N GLY A 26 -11.64 -17.27 -16.72
CA GLY A 26 -10.45 -17.20 -15.87
C GLY A 26 -9.20 -17.56 -16.68
N MET A 27 -8.06 -16.94 -16.37
CA MET A 27 -6.79 -17.16 -17.09
C MET A 27 -6.46 -18.66 -17.22
N SER A 28 -6.07 -19.09 -18.41
CA SER A 28 -5.57 -20.44 -18.69
C SER A 28 -4.22 -20.69 -17.99
N LYS A 29 -3.83 -21.98 -17.88
CA LYS A 29 -2.53 -22.36 -17.28
C LYS A 29 -1.34 -21.80 -18.07
N ASP A 30 -1.46 -21.70 -19.39
CA ASP A 30 -0.41 -21.16 -20.26
C ASP A 30 -0.29 -19.64 -20.13
N GLU A 31 -1.40 -18.93 -19.98
CA GLU A 31 -1.41 -17.49 -19.66
C GLU A 31 -0.81 -17.24 -18.27
N LEU A 32 -1.11 -18.06 -17.27
CA LEU A 32 -0.50 -17.97 -15.94
C LEU A 32 1.03 -18.16 -16.00
N LYS A 33 1.51 -19.14 -16.76
CA LYS A 33 2.95 -19.38 -16.95
C LYS A 33 3.62 -18.17 -17.62
N THR A 34 2.98 -17.64 -18.66
CA THR A 34 3.46 -16.47 -19.40
C THR A 34 3.50 -15.22 -18.52
N HIS A 35 2.46 -14.98 -17.72
CA HIS A 35 2.43 -13.87 -16.76
C HIS A 35 3.51 -13.99 -15.69
N LYS A 36 3.72 -15.19 -15.11
CA LYS A 36 4.81 -15.42 -14.14
C LYS A 36 6.19 -15.15 -14.75
N ALA A 37 6.41 -15.59 -15.99
CA ALA A 37 7.66 -15.33 -16.70
C ALA A 37 7.87 -13.82 -16.91
N ARG A 38 6.84 -13.09 -17.35
CA ARG A 38 6.88 -11.63 -17.49
C ARG A 38 7.20 -10.92 -16.18
N ILE A 39 6.54 -11.28 -15.07
CA ILE A 39 6.81 -10.70 -13.74
C ILE A 39 8.27 -10.93 -13.34
N SER A 40 8.82 -12.13 -13.59
CA SER A 40 10.22 -12.44 -13.29
C SER A 40 11.20 -11.63 -14.14
N GLU A 41 10.93 -11.46 -15.43
CA GLU A 41 11.77 -10.64 -16.31
C GLU A 41 11.70 -9.15 -15.97
N GLU A 42 10.51 -8.64 -15.62
CA GLU A 42 10.35 -7.27 -15.10
C GLU A 42 11.13 -7.07 -13.80
N TYR A 43 11.07 -8.02 -12.85
CA TYR A 43 11.86 -7.94 -11.62
C TYR A 43 13.37 -7.96 -11.90
N LYS A 44 13.85 -8.80 -12.82
CA LYS A 44 15.26 -8.80 -13.23
C LYS A 44 15.68 -7.46 -13.84
N ALA A 45 14.84 -6.88 -14.68
CA ALA A 45 15.09 -5.58 -15.30
C ALA A 45 15.12 -4.45 -14.24
N ASP A 46 14.14 -4.42 -13.34
CA ASP A 46 14.05 -3.44 -12.26
C ASP A 46 15.28 -3.55 -11.32
N LYS A 47 15.66 -4.78 -10.93
CA LYS A 47 16.86 -5.01 -10.10
C LYS A 47 18.14 -4.57 -10.80
N LYS A 48 18.25 -4.81 -12.11
CA LYS A 48 19.39 -4.33 -12.90
C LYS A 48 19.42 -2.81 -12.95
N ALA A 49 18.27 -2.14 -13.10
CA ALA A 49 18.18 -0.69 -13.06
C ALA A 49 18.68 -0.12 -11.72
N CYS A 50 18.43 -0.82 -10.61
CA CYS A 50 18.95 -0.43 -9.29
C CYS A 50 20.48 -0.38 -9.19
N HIS A 51 21.23 -0.98 -10.13
CA HIS A 51 22.69 -0.86 -10.17
C HIS A 51 23.19 0.55 -10.48
N ALA A 52 22.33 1.44 -10.97
CA ALA A 52 22.64 2.86 -11.12
C ALA A 52 22.70 3.61 -9.77
N HIS A 53 22.30 2.97 -8.67
CA HIS A 53 22.30 3.53 -7.32
C HIS A 53 23.34 2.85 -6.43
N THR A 54 23.68 3.50 -5.32
CA THR A 54 24.63 3.01 -4.31
C THR A 54 24.11 3.30 -2.90
N GLY A 55 24.56 2.53 -1.91
CA GLY A 55 24.14 2.68 -0.51
C GLY A 55 22.63 2.49 -0.35
N ASN A 56 22.03 3.21 0.61
CA ASN A 56 20.61 3.05 0.94
C ASN A 56 19.67 3.31 -0.26
N ALA A 57 20.03 4.21 -1.17
CA ALA A 57 19.24 4.44 -2.39
C ALA A 57 19.12 3.17 -3.26
N LYS A 58 20.18 2.34 -3.29
CA LYS A 58 20.14 1.04 -3.96
C LYS A 58 19.25 0.05 -3.19
N ASP A 59 19.35 0.01 -1.87
CA ASP A 59 18.57 -0.89 -1.03
C ASP A 59 17.06 -0.59 -1.12
N ILE A 60 16.69 0.69 -1.09
CA ILE A 60 15.32 1.17 -1.36
C ILE A 60 14.85 0.69 -2.74
N CYS A 61 15.63 0.91 -3.79
CA CYS A 61 15.28 0.49 -5.15
C CYS A 61 15.07 -1.04 -5.22
N GLU A 62 15.95 -1.83 -4.60
CA GLU A 62 15.81 -3.28 -4.58
C GLU A 62 14.59 -3.74 -3.80
N GLN A 63 14.22 -3.08 -2.70
CA GLN A 63 12.97 -3.39 -1.97
C GLN A 63 11.72 -2.99 -2.76
N GLU A 64 11.75 -1.86 -3.46
CA GLU A 64 10.66 -1.43 -4.35
C GLU A 64 10.45 -2.47 -5.47
N ALA A 65 11.53 -2.95 -6.10
CA ALA A 65 11.48 -4.01 -7.11
C ALA A 65 10.94 -5.34 -6.55
N LYS A 66 11.44 -5.79 -5.39
CA LYS A 66 10.95 -7.01 -4.70
C LYS A 66 9.48 -6.87 -4.29
N GLY A 67 9.08 -5.68 -3.84
CA GLY A 67 7.70 -5.37 -3.48
C GLY A 67 6.77 -5.48 -4.67
N LYS A 68 7.15 -4.84 -5.80
CA LYS A 68 6.42 -4.90 -7.06
C LYS A 68 6.25 -6.32 -7.58
N GLU A 69 7.31 -7.14 -7.56
CA GLU A 69 7.25 -8.57 -7.95
C GLU A 69 6.20 -9.34 -7.13
N LYS A 70 6.25 -9.20 -5.79
CA LYS A 70 5.33 -9.90 -4.88
C LYS A 70 3.88 -9.45 -5.06
N VAL A 71 3.66 -8.15 -5.21
CA VAL A 71 2.32 -7.59 -5.45
C VAL A 71 1.77 -8.09 -6.79
N ALA A 72 2.56 -8.07 -7.86
CA ALA A 72 2.15 -8.58 -9.16
C ALA A 72 1.77 -10.07 -9.13
N HIS A 73 2.52 -10.90 -8.37
CA HIS A 73 2.15 -12.30 -8.16
C HIS A 73 0.84 -12.48 -7.39
N ALA A 74 0.63 -11.68 -6.33
CA ALA A 74 -0.60 -11.71 -5.56
C ALA A 74 -1.80 -11.26 -6.42
N GLU A 75 -1.65 -10.19 -7.21
CA GLU A 75 -2.67 -9.67 -8.11
C GLU A 75 -3.03 -10.67 -9.19
N MET A 76 -2.03 -11.31 -9.81
CA MET A 76 -2.24 -12.38 -10.78
C MET A 76 -3.00 -13.56 -10.15
N THR A 77 -2.66 -13.94 -8.92
CA THR A 77 -3.35 -15.03 -8.21
C THR A 77 -4.83 -14.68 -7.97
N HIS A 78 -5.10 -13.45 -7.50
CA HIS A 78 -6.47 -12.96 -7.35
C HIS A 78 -7.19 -12.88 -8.72
N GLN A 79 -6.57 -12.36 -9.78
CA GLN A 79 -7.19 -12.30 -11.11
C GLN A 79 -7.60 -13.70 -11.61
N HIS A 80 -6.81 -14.73 -11.32
CA HIS A 80 -7.15 -16.11 -11.66
C HIS A 80 -8.25 -16.70 -10.77
N SER A 81 -8.23 -16.42 -9.46
CA SER A 81 -9.12 -17.08 -8.50
C SER A 81 -10.45 -16.35 -8.24
N GLY A 82 -10.48 -15.02 -8.37
CA GLY A 82 -11.58 -14.13 -7.98
C GLY A 82 -11.89 -14.08 -6.48
N LYS A 83 -11.14 -14.78 -5.62
CA LYS A 83 -11.51 -15.00 -4.22
C LYS A 83 -11.23 -13.77 -3.35
N ALA A 84 -12.14 -13.50 -2.41
CA ALA A 84 -11.97 -12.45 -1.40
C ALA A 84 -10.68 -12.62 -0.58
N ALA A 85 -10.31 -13.85 -0.24
CA ALA A 85 -9.06 -14.15 0.47
C ALA A 85 -7.82 -13.72 -0.32
N ASP A 86 -7.81 -13.93 -1.64
CA ASP A 86 -6.69 -13.52 -2.49
C ASP A 86 -6.67 -12.00 -2.69
N ARG A 87 -7.82 -11.32 -2.66
CA ARG A 87 -7.88 -9.84 -2.56
C ARG A 87 -7.21 -9.34 -1.29
N ASN A 88 -7.53 -9.95 -0.15
CA ASN A 88 -6.91 -9.58 1.12
C ASN A 88 -5.41 -9.85 1.09
N HIS A 89 -4.97 -10.95 0.45
CA HIS A 89 -3.56 -11.24 0.27
C HIS A 89 -2.83 -10.16 -0.56
N VAL A 90 -3.45 -9.62 -1.62
CA VAL A 90 -2.91 -8.46 -2.36
C VAL A 90 -2.69 -7.27 -1.42
N MET A 91 -3.72 -6.88 -0.67
CA MET A 91 -3.65 -5.73 0.24
C MET A 91 -2.62 -5.92 1.35
N VAL A 92 -2.52 -7.13 1.92
CA VAL A 92 -1.50 -7.49 2.91
C VAL A 92 -0.10 -7.40 2.30
N THR A 93 0.07 -7.87 1.06
CA THR A 93 1.36 -7.83 0.36
C THR A 93 1.78 -6.40 0.07
N GLN A 94 0.85 -5.53 -0.35
CA GLN A 94 1.09 -4.10 -0.56
C GLN A 94 1.50 -3.41 0.75
N ALA A 95 0.81 -3.66 1.86
CA ALA A 95 1.16 -3.08 3.17
C ALA A 95 2.56 -3.48 3.63
N LYS A 96 2.92 -4.76 3.49
CA LYS A 96 4.26 -5.27 3.84
C LYS A 96 5.35 -4.72 2.94
N ALA A 97 5.10 -4.60 1.63
CA ALA A 97 6.03 -4.00 0.69
C ALA A 97 6.27 -2.52 1.01
N ALA A 98 5.21 -1.77 1.30
CA ALA A 98 5.32 -0.37 1.71
C ALA A 98 6.11 -0.21 3.02
N TYR A 99 5.88 -1.10 4.01
CA TYR A 99 6.67 -1.11 5.24
C TYR A 99 8.15 -1.39 5.00
N ALA A 100 8.47 -2.38 4.14
CA ALA A 100 9.86 -2.72 3.82
C ALA A 100 10.58 -1.52 3.21
N VAL A 101 9.99 -0.86 2.21
CA VAL A 101 10.54 0.35 1.59
C VAL A 101 10.68 1.51 2.60
N ALA A 102 9.66 1.73 3.42
CA ALA A 102 9.70 2.76 4.46
C ALA A 102 10.81 2.49 5.49
N LYS A 103 11.05 1.22 5.83
CA LYS A 103 12.13 0.82 6.73
C LYS A 103 13.49 1.15 6.14
N GLU A 104 13.75 0.81 4.87
CA GLU A 104 15.00 1.21 4.19
C GLU A 104 15.17 2.73 4.19
N ARG A 105 14.11 3.49 3.88
CA ARG A 105 14.14 4.97 3.94
C ARG A 105 14.48 5.51 5.32
N CYS A 106 14.12 4.81 6.40
CA CYS A 106 14.52 5.18 7.75
C CYS A 106 16.00 4.90 8.05
N GLU A 107 16.69 4.09 7.24
CA GLU A 107 18.10 3.73 7.50
C GLU A 107 19.08 4.88 7.27
N ASP A 108 18.69 5.89 6.48
CA ASP A 108 19.44 7.15 6.32
C ASP A 108 19.44 8.01 7.59
N LEU A 109 18.54 7.74 8.54
CA LEU A 109 18.45 8.46 9.80
C LEU A 109 19.35 7.81 10.87
N ALA A 110 19.65 8.57 11.92
CA ALA A 110 20.43 8.09 13.05
C ALA A 110 19.75 8.36 14.40
N GLY A 111 20.11 7.57 15.41
CA GLY A 111 19.65 7.72 16.79
C GLY A 111 18.12 7.72 16.92
N LYS A 112 17.60 8.61 17.77
CA LYS A 112 16.15 8.69 18.06
C LYS A 112 15.29 8.96 16.83
N ALA A 113 15.82 9.66 15.82
CA ALA A 113 15.09 9.95 14.59
C ALA A 113 14.81 8.66 13.78
N LYS A 114 15.80 7.76 13.70
CA LYS A 114 15.62 6.43 13.08
C LYS A 114 14.57 5.61 13.82
N ASP A 115 14.65 5.57 15.15
CA ASP A 115 13.71 4.80 15.98
C ASP A 115 12.26 5.29 15.79
N VAL A 116 12.05 6.60 15.76
CA VAL A 116 10.73 7.20 15.52
C VAL A 116 10.24 6.87 14.12
N CYS A 117 11.08 7.02 13.09
CA CYS A 117 10.73 6.69 11.71
C CYS A 117 10.28 5.24 11.56
N VAL A 118 11.04 4.28 12.10
CA VAL A 118 10.70 2.84 12.01
C VAL A 118 9.40 2.53 12.77
N LYS A 119 9.16 3.19 13.91
CA LYS A 119 7.90 3.05 14.65
C LYS A 119 6.71 3.60 13.88
N GLU A 120 6.85 4.77 13.26
CA GLU A 120 5.80 5.36 12.41
C GLU A 120 5.51 4.46 11.20
N ALA A 121 6.54 3.96 10.51
CA ALA A 121 6.37 3.01 9.40
C ALA A 121 5.62 1.73 9.83
N LYS A 122 5.96 1.18 11.01
CA LYS A 122 5.29 0.00 11.56
C LYS A 122 3.85 0.31 12.00
N ALA A 123 3.57 1.51 12.49
CA ALA A 123 2.21 1.93 12.85
C ALA A 123 1.31 2.02 11.61
N VAL A 124 1.84 2.55 10.50
CA VAL A 124 1.16 2.58 9.19
C VAL A 124 0.86 1.16 8.70
N GLU A 125 1.85 0.25 8.72
CA GLU A 125 1.65 -1.16 8.34
C GLU A 125 0.55 -1.81 9.19
N LYS A 126 0.64 -1.67 10.52
CA LYS A 126 -0.36 -2.22 11.44
C LYS A 126 -1.76 -1.66 11.20
N LYS A 127 -1.88 -0.37 10.85
CA LYS A 127 -3.16 0.24 10.53
C LYS A 127 -3.73 -0.36 9.24
N ALA A 128 -2.93 -0.42 8.18
CA ALA A 128 -3.35 -1.03 6.91
C ALA A 128 -3.80 -2.49 7.11
N LEU A 129 -3.05 -3.29 7.89
CA LEU A 129 -3.43 -4.68 8.19
C LEU A 129 -4.68 -4.79 9.05
N ALA A 130 -4.92 -3.87 9.98
CA ALA A 130 -6.15 -3.82 10.75
C ALA A 130 -7.36 -3.49 9.88
N ASP A 131 -7.22 -2.53 8.95
CA ASP A 131 -8.29 -2.14 8.02
C ASP A 131 -8.68 -3.29 7.06
N ILE A 132 -7.74 -4.20 6.76
CA ILE A 132 -7.99 -5.43 5.97
C ILE A 132 -8.64 -6.55 6.81
N GLY A 133 -8.76 -6.36 8.14
CA GLY A 133 -9.23 -7.41 9.06
C GLY A 133 -8.16 -8.45 9.43
N MET A 134 -6.89 -8.18 9.11
CA MET A 134 -5.75 -9.07 9.32
C MET A 134 -4.88 -8.68 10.53
N GLY A 135 -5.36 -7.77 11.38
CA GLY A 135 -4.63 -7.25 12.55
C GLY A 135 -4.17 -8.32 13.55
N GLN A 136 -4.71 -9.54 13.48
CA GLN A 136 -4.41 -10.67 14.38
C GLN A 136 -3.43 -11.71 13.80
N HIS A 137 -3.06 -11.64 12.50
CA HIS A 137 -2.21 -12.64 11.84
C HIS A 137 -0.71 -12.30 11.81
N MET A 138 -0.27 -11.28 12.54
CA MET A 138 1.15 -11.12 12.89
C MET A 138 1.45 -12.00 14.11
N GLY A 139 1.99 -13.19 13.87
CA GLY A 139 2.35 -14.14 14.91
C GLY A 139 3.24 -13.52 16.00
N GLN A 140 2.81 -13.73 17.25
CA GLN A 140 3.54 -13.54 18.51
C GLN A 140 4.00 -12.12 18.86
N VAL A 141 3.03 -11.22 19.05
CA VAL A 141 2.96 -10.53 20.35
C VAL A 141 1.55 -10.78 20.85
N LYS A 142 1.38 -11.72 21.80
CA LYS A 142 0.24 -11.61 22.71
C LYS A 142 0.43 -10.27 23.40
N ASN A 143 -0.38 -9.27 23.09
CA ASN A 143 -0.71 -8.26 24.07
C ASN A 143 -2.09 -7.71 23.81
N LYS A 144 -2.78 -7.59 24.93
CA LYS A 144 -4.14 -7.14 25.08
C LYS A 144 -4.24 -5.71 24.58
N ASP A 145 -5.10 -5.58 23.58
CA ASP A 145 -6.03 -4.48 23.39
C ASP A 145 -5.47 -3.14 22.90
N ALA A 146 -6.25 -2.51 22.02
CA ALA A 146 -5.97 -1.27 21.31
C ALA A 146 -5.52 -0.06 22.16
N SER A 147 -5.54 -0.17 23.49
CA SER A 147 -5.07 0.81 24.46
C SER A 147 -3.56 1.09 24.37
N GLU A 148 -2.71 0.06 24.18
CA GLU A 148 -1.24 0.25 24.08
C GLU A 148 -0.82 0.93 22.77
N LYS A 149 -1.58 0.72 21.68
CA LYS A 149 -1.36 1.38 20.38
C LYS A 149 -1.71 2.88 20.46
N LEU A 150 -2.84 3.21 21.09
CA LEU A 150 -3.23 4.59 21.39
C LEU A 150 -2.23 5.27 22.33
N GLU A 151 -1.61 4.53 23.26
CA GLU A 151 -0.61 5.08 24.17
C GLU A 151 0.73 5.42 23.48
N ALA A 152 1.20 4.55 22.58
CA ALA A 152 2.41 4.83 21.80
C ALA A 152 2.21 6.02 20.85
N ASP A 153 1.06 6.11 20.18
CA ASP A 153 0.71 7.22 19.29
C ASP A 153 0.47 8.52 20.08
N TYR A 154 -0.15 8.44 21.27
CA TYR A 154 -0.30 9.56 22.20
C TYR A 154 1.05 10.08 22.70
N LYS A 155 2.01 9.20 22.99
CA LYS A 155 3.36 9.59 23.41
C LYS A 155 4.09 10.34 22.28
N VAL A 156 3.98 9.87 21.03
CA VAL A 156 4.53 10.59 19.87
C VAL A 156 3.86 11.95 19.68
N ALA A 157 2.54 12.04 19.86
CA ALA A 157 1.82 13.32 19.79
C ALA A 157 2.26 14.30 20.89
N LEU A 158 2.50 13.82 22.11
CA LEU A 158 3.01 14.64 23.21
C LEU A 158 4.44 15.15 22.95
N GLU A 159 5.33 14.31 22.40
CA GLU A 159 6.67 14.75 22.01
C GLU A 159 6.60 15.87 20.95
N LYS A 160 5.68 15.78 20.00
CA LYS A 160 5.43 16.85 19.00
C LYS A 160 4.89 18.13 19.65
N CYS A 161 4.01 18.02 20.65
CA CYS A 161 3.53 19.19 21.40
C CYS A 161 4.60 19.80 22.31
N ASN A 162 5.55 19.01 22.81
CA ASN A 162 6.64 19.48 23.68
C ASN A 162 7.66 20.36 22.96
N ALA A 163 7.69 20.34 21.63
CA ALA A 163 8.48 21.27 20.82
C ALA A 163 7.89 22.70 20.80
N LEU A 164 6.68 22.91 21.33
CA LEU A 164 6.02 24.21 21.46
C LEU A 164 6.22 24.79 22.87
N ALA A 165 5.92 26.08 23.06
CA ALA A 165 5.93 26.75 24.37
C ALA A 165 4.67 27.62 24.56
N GLY A 166 4.31 27.90 25.82
CA GLY A 166 3.15 28.72 26.17
C GLY A 166 1.80 28.11 25.77
N ASP A 167 0.81 28.95 25.48
CA ASP A 167 -0.55 28.53 25.11
C ASP A 167 -0.63 27.55 23.93
N PRO A 168 0.21 27.66 22.87
CA PRO A 168 0.27 26.64 21.81
C PRO A 168 0.60 25.23 22.29
N LYS A 169 1.50 25.10 23.28
CA LYS A 169 1.82 23.80 23.88
C LYS A 169 0.61 23.26 24.65
N THR A 170 0.00 24.10 25.48
CA THR A 170 -1.17 23.73 26.29
C THR A 170 -2.33 23.25 25.42
N ASN A 171 -2.63 23.98 24.33
CA ASN A 171 -3.70 23.64 23.40
C ASN A 171 -3.38 22.37 22.59
N CYS A 172 -2.13 22.19 22.17
CA CYS A 172 -1.69 20.98 21.49
C CYS A 172 -1.86 19.74 22.37
N VAL A 173 -1.44 19.82 23.64
CA VAL A 173 -1.58 18.72 24.60
C VAL A 173 -3.06 18.41 24.87
N ALA A 174 -3.91 19.43 25.01
CA ALA A 174 -5.35 19.25 25.19
C ALA A 174 -6.01 18.57 23.99
N ALA A 175 -5.67 18.99 22.76
CA ALA A 175 -6.16 18.37 21.54
C ALA A 175 -5.69 16.91 21.40
N ALA A 176 -4.43 16.61 21.79
CA ALA A 176 -3.92 15.25 21.80
C ALA A 176 -4.71 14.38 22.79
N LYS A 177 -4.98 14.86 24.01
CA LYS A 177 -5.77 14.13 25.00
C LYS A 177 -7.17 13.76 24.50
N VAL A 178 -7.88 14.70 23.86
CA VAL A 178 -9.20 14.46 23.26
C VAL A 178 -9.09 13.43 22.11
N THR A 179 -8.10 13.59 21.23
CA THR A 179 -7.89 12.71 20.07
C THR A 179 -7.61 11.25 20.47
N PHE A 180 -6.90 11.05 21.59
CA PHE A 180 -6.48 9.72 22.06
C PHE A 180 -7.30 9.19 23.25
N GLY A 181 -8.38 9.88 23.63
CA GLY A 181 -9.29 9.47 24.71
C GLY A 181 -8.64 9.44 26.11
N LYS A 182 -7.65 10.30 26.36
CA LYS A 182 -6.90 10.42 27.63
C LYS A 182 -7.40 11.66 28.40
N ASN A 183 -8.67 11.62 28.85
CA ASN A 183 -9.25 12.67 29.71
C ASN A 183 -8.64 12.64 31.11
#